data_AF-A0A2N2MXQ1-F1
#
_entry.id   AF-A0A2N2MXQ1-F1
#
_cell.length_a   1.000
_cell.length_b   1.000
_cell.length_c   1.000
_cell.angle_alpha   90.00
_cell.angle_beta   90.00
_cell.angle_gamma   90.00
#
_symmetry.space_group_name_H-M   'P 1'
#
loop_
_entity.id
_entity.type
_entity.pdbx_description
1 polymer ?
#
loop_
_entity_poly.entity_id
_entity_poly.type
_entity_poly.pdbx_seq_one_letter_code
_entity_poly.pdbx_strand_id
1 'polypeptide(L)'
;MTIKRIFALITCCLLLLSACAPATPPPLTQPTMDALYTSVAQTLMVSMPTVTPQPSMTPSPTETVTPMVTNTLAATPTLKITVPVCDNSLFVSDVTIPDNMVMTPGQAFTKTWSIKNAGTCNWTTSYKVVFLSGTAMGGVSTAIPAVGSGHADNISVNLVAPLTKGTHTGYWILQNANGQSFGASFYVTIVVSSSLTATTTGTITPTPDVVATNVAGTLTAIANATATALASITPVP
;
A
#
# COMPACT_ATOMS: atom_id res chain seq x y z
N MET A 1 -13.90 65.15 -31.41
CA MET A 1 -14.08 63.81 -32.01
C MET A 1 -15.54 63.43 -31.77
N THR A 2 -16.37 63.47 -32.81
CA THR A 2 -17.83 63.46 -32.67
C THR A 2 -18.36 62.09 -32.27
N ILE A 3 -19.42 62.08 -31.45
CA ILE A 3 -20.03 60.90 -30.78
C ILE A 3 -20.37 59.73 -31.73
N LYS A 4 -20.52 60.03 -33.03
CA LYS A 4 -20.71 59.09 -34.13
C LYS A 4 -19.51 58.16 -34.38
N ARG A 5 -18.27 58.64 -34.14
CA ARG A 5 -17.04 57.84 -34.29
C ARG A 5 -16.85 56.87 -33.11
N ILE A 6 -17.34 57.25 -31.93
CA ILE A 6 -17.29 56.40 -30.73
C ILE A 6 -18.28 55.25 -30.87
N PHE A 7 -19.50 55.51 -31.35
CA PHE A 7 -20.45 54.45 -31.64
C PHE A 7 -19.93 53.46 -32.69
N ALA A 8 -19.34 53.95 -33.80
CA ALA A 8 -18.77 53.08 -34.84
C ALA A 8 -17.62 52.20 -34.33
N LEU A 9 -16.80 52.70 -33.39
CA LEU A 9 -15.73 51.91 -32.76
C LEU A 9 -16.28 50.85 -31.79
N ILE A 10 -17.36 51.16 -31.07
CA ILE A 10 -18.01 50.22 -30.15
C ILE A 10 -18.72 49.10 -30.92
N THR A 11 -19.41 49.40 -32.03
CA THR A 11 -20.02 48.35 -32.88
C THR A 11 -18.98 47.48 -33.57
N CYS A 12 -17.83 48.05 -33.97
CA CYS A 12 -16.72 47.27 -34.55
C CYS A 12 -16.07 46.34 -33.52
N CYS A 13 -15.91 46.81 -32.27
CA CYS A 13 -15.36 46.02 -31.17
C CYS A 13 -16.27 44.83 -30.78
N LEU A 14 -17.60 45.03 -30.79
CA LEU A 14 -18.56 43.96 -30.47
C LEU A 14 -18.67 42.87 -31.55
N LEU A 15 -18.29 43.15 -32.81
CA LEU A 15 -18.30 42.18 -33.90
C LEU A 15 -17.08 41.24 -33.90
N LEU A 16 -16.00 41.59 -33.20
CA LEU A 16 -14.74 40.81 -33.18
C LEU A 16 -14.66 39.76 -32.07
N LEU A 17 -15.61 39.70 -31.13
CA LEU A 17 -15.57 38.74 -30.01
C LEU A 17 -16.28 37.39 -30.26
N SER A 18 -16.82 37.11 -31.46
CA SER A 18 -17.59 35.87 -31.71
C SER A 18 -16.83 34.72 -32.38
N ALA A 19 -15.53 34.87 -32.67
CA ALA A 19 -14.75 33.88 -33.41
C ALA A 19 -13.83 33.05 -32.51
N CYS A 20 -14.40 32.25 -31.61
CA CYS A 20 -13.67 31.12 -31.01
C CYS A 20 -14.66 30.00 -30.66
N ALA A 21 -14.93 29.13 -31.62
CA ALA A 21 -15.53 27.84 -31.36
C ALA A 21 -14.41 26.81 -31.15
N PRO A 22 -14.42 26.00 -30.07
CA PRO A 22 -13.49 24.89 -29.91
C PRO A 22 -13.72 23.85 -31.01
N ALA A 23 -12.66 23.43 -31.71
CA ALA A 23 -12.73 22.34 -32.67
C ALA A 23 -12.98 21.01 -31.93
N THR A 24 -14.11 20.36 -32.19
CA THR A 24 -14.40 19.01 -31.70
C THR A 24 -13.50 18.00 -32.42
N PRO A 25 -12.67 17.20 -31.72
CA PRO A 25 -11.92 16.14 -32.36
C PRO A 25 -12.86 15.02 -32.85
N PRO A 26 -12.56 14.37 -33.99
CA PRO A 26 -13.37 13.28 -34.53
C PRO A 26 -13.38 12.07 -33.58
N PRO A 27 -14.47 11.30 -33.52
CA PRO A 27 -14.56 10.11 -32.68
C PRO A 27 -13.55 9.05 -33.14
N LEU A 28 -12.70 8.63 -32.21
CA LEU A 28 -11.79 7.49 -32.42
C LEU A 28 -12.65 6.22 -32.54
N THR A 29 -12.66 5.63 -33.72
CA THR A 29 -13.17 4.28 -33.96
C THR A 29 -12.32 3.28 -33.18
N GLN A 30 -12.84 2.80 -32.06
CA GLN A 30 -12.23 1.74 -31.26
C GLN A 30 -12.25 0.42 -32.06
N PRO A 31 -11.13 -0.31 -32.20
CA PRO A 31 -11.15 -1.68 -32.71
C PRO A 31 -11.94 -2.57 -31.75
N THR A 32 -12.93 -3.27 -32.28
CA THR A 32 -13.78 -4.21 -31.55
C THR A 32 -12.93 -5.34 -30.94
N MET A 33 -13.08 -5.53 -29.64
CA MET A 33 -12.39 -6.49 -28.77
C MET A 33 -12.74 -7.97 -29.05
N ASP A 34 -13.32 -8.28 -30.21
CA ASP A 34 -13.89 -9.60 -30.52
C ASP A 34 -12.89 -10.57 -31.18
N ALA A 35 -11.68 -10.11 -31.52
CA ALA A 35 -10.67 -10.95 -32.21
C ALA A 35 -9.60 -11.59 -31.31
N LEU A 36 -9.59 -11.33 -30.00
CA LEU A 36 -8.51 -11.75 -29.09
C LEU A 36 -8.82 -12.98 -28.22
N TYR A 37 -10.02 -13.57 -28.32
CA TYR A 37 -10.47 -14.63 -27.40
C TYR A 37 -10.34 -16.08 -27.91
N THR A 38 -9.77 -16.35 -29.10
CA THR A 38 -9.86 -17.69 -29.74
C THR A 38 -8.57 -18.53 -29.74
N SER A 39 -7.52 -18.21 -28.98
CA SER A 39 -6.22 -18.91 -29.11
C SER A 39 -5.66 -19.66 -27.88
N VAL A 40 -6.47 -19.94 -26.85
CA VAL A 40 -5.94 -20.52 -25.59
C VAL A 40 -6.24 -22.02 -25.38
N ALA A 41 -6.91 -22.70 -26.32
CA ALA A 41 -7.45 -24.04 -26.07
C ALA A 41 -6.58 -25.26 -26.49
N GLN A 42 -5.30 -25.11 -26.89
CA GLN A 42 -4.58 -26.21 -27.57
C GLN A 42 -3.17 -26.62 -27.10
N THR A 43 -2.74 -26.34 -25.86
CA THR A 43 -1.36 -26.73 -25.44
C THR A 43 -1.27 -27.48 -24.11
N LEU A 44 -2.26 -28.31 -23.76
CA LEU A 44 -2.31 -28.98 -22.45
C LEU A 44 -2.11 -30.51 -22.49
N MET A 45 -1.14 -31.06 -23.25
CA MET A 45 -0.84 -32.52 -23.20
C MET A 45 0.62 -32.92 -23.52
N VAL A 46 1.65 -32.25 -22.99
CA VAL A 46 3.05 -32.79 -23.00
C VAL A 46 3.76 -32.09 -21.82
N SER A 47 4.08 -32.67 -20.67
CA SER A 47 4.98 -33.79 -20.40
C SER A 47 4.91 -34.13 -18.89
N MET A 48 4.48 -35.34 -18.53
CA MET A 48 4.68 -35.89 -17.19
C MET A 48 6.07 -36.57 -17.16
N PRO A 49 6.95 -36.30 -16.19
CA PRO A 49 8.14 -37.11 -16.02
C PRO A 49 7.76 -38.49 -15.46
N THR A 50 8.06 -39.53 -16.24
CA THR A 50 8.01 -40.93 -15.83
C THR A 50 8.92 -41.15 -14.62
N VAL A 51 8.34 -41.53 -13.47
CA VAL A 51 9.10 -41.94 -12.29
C VAL A 51 9.58 -43.37 -12.49
N THR A 52 10.85 -43.54 -12.85
CA THR A 52 11.52 -44.84 -12.87
C THR A 52 11.68 -45.34 -11.43
N PRO A 53 11.15 -46.51 -11.03
CA PRO A 53 11.45 -47.09 -9.73
C PRO A 53 12.92 -47.53 -9.69
N GLN A 54 13.73 -46.85 -8.89
CA GLN A 54 15.11 -47.24 -8.62
C GLN A 54 15.12 -48.48 -7.69
N PRO A 55 15.90 -49.53 -8.00
CA PRO A 55 16.02 -50.69 -7.12
C PRO A 55 16.64 -50.29 -5.77
N SER A 56 15.94 -50.66 -4.70
CA SER A 56 16.39 -50.60 -3.31
C SER A 56 17.50 -51.63 -3.08
N MET A 57 18.70 -51.16 -2.72
CA MET A 57 19.80 -52.01 -2.28
C MET A 57 19.86 -52.02 -0.76
N THR A 58 19.45 -53.18 -0.21
CA THR A 58 20.03 -53.96 0.89
C THR A 58 20.50 -53.26 2.18
N PRO A 59 19.96 -53.62 3.37
CA PRO A 59 20.49 -53.18 4.65
C PRO A 59 21.86 -53.84 4.94
N SER A 60 22.86 -53.00 5.22
CA SER A 60 24.20 -53.41 5.69
C SER A 60 24.16 -53.71 7.19
N PRO A 61 24.92 -54.69 7.70
CA PRO A 61 24.85 -55.12 9.10
C PRO A 61 25.25 -54.03 10.09
N THR A 62 24.51 -54.01 11.19
CA THR A 62 24.74 -53.23 12.40
C THR A 62 26.08 -53.56 13.03
N GLU A 63 27.02 -52.61 13.01
CA GLU A 63 28.18 -52.66 13.91
C GLU A 63 27.75 -52.26 15.33
N THR A 64 27.99 -53.17 16.26
CA THR A 64 27.77 -52.96 17.70
C THR A 64 28.92 -52.10 18.22
N VAL A 65 28.64 -50.84 18.51
CA VAL A 65 29.60 -49.93 19.15
C VAL A 65 29.62 -50.22 20.66
N THR A 66 30.74 -50.77 21.13
CA THR A 66 31.08 -50.90 22.55
C THR A 66 31.18 -49.52 23.20
N PRO A 67 30.52 -49.24 24.34
CA PRO A 67 30.69 -47.96 25.02
C PRO A 67 32.04 -47.91 25.75
N MET A 68 32.96 -47.09 25.24
CA MET A 68 34.14 -46.66 25.99
C MET A 68 33.71 -45.55 26.96
N VAL A 69 33.67 -45.87 28.24
CA VAL A 69 33.44 -44.90 29.32
C VAL A 69 34.59 -43.89 29.33
N THR A 70 34.34 -42.71 28.79
CA THR A 70 35.22 -41.55 28.95
C THR A 70 34.61 -40.64 30.00
N ASN A 71 35.13 -40.75 31.22
CA ASN A 71 34.81 -39.82 32.30
C ASN A 71 35.49 -38.48 32.02
N THR A 72 34.78 -37.57 31.34
CA THR A 72 35.20 -36.18 31.21
C THR A 72 34.49 -35.36 32.30
N LEU A 73 35.28 -34.87 33.26
CA LEU A 73 34.84 -34.00 34.34
C LEU A 73 34.52 -32.59 33.81
N ALA A 74 33.40 -32.06 34.29
CA ALA A 74 33.03 -30.64 34.37
C ALA A 74 32.81 -29.86 33.06
N ALA A 75 31.65 -30.08 32.43
CA ALA A 75 30.97 -28.99 31.73
C ALA A 75 30.24 -28.12 32.78
N THR A 76 30.68 -26.89 32.96
CA THR A 76 29.92 -25.86 33.67
C THR A 76 28.53 -25.74 33.03
N PRO A 77 27.42 -25.79 33.79
CA PRO A 77 26.11 -25.52 33.23
C PRO A 77 26.05 -24.05 32.82
N THR A 78 26.45 -23.75 31.59
CA THR A 78 26.02 -22.53 30.95
C THR A 78 24.56 -22.75 30.59
N LEU A 79 23.67 -22.13 31.38
CA LEU A 79 22.28 -21.94 31.01
C LEU A 79 22.25 -21.18 29.69
N LYS A 80 22.35 -21.90 28.56
CA LYS A 80 21.83 -21.40 27.29
C LYS A 80 20.31 -21.47 27.42
N ILE A 81 19.74 -20.44 28.02
CA ILE A 81 18.31 -20.15 27.92
C ILE A 81 18.05 -19.87 26.44
N THR A 82 17.89 -20.94 25.67
CA THR A 82 17.24 -20.88 24.37
C THR A 82 15.78 -20.73 24.72
N VAL A 83 15.33 -19.49 24.88
CA VAL A 83 13.91 -19.17 24.97
C VAL A 83 13.26 -19.79 23.73
N PRO A 84 12.29 -20.70 23.86
CA PRO A 84 11.53 -21.17 22.71
C PRO A 84 10.98 -19.94 21.99
N VAL A 85 11.24 -19.81 20.69
CA VAL A 85 10.76 -18.67 19.90
C VAL A 85 9.25 -18.85 19.69
N CYS A 86 8.49 -18.49 20.72
CA CYS A 86 7.04 -18.51 20.75
C CYS A 86 6.43 -17.32 20.02
N ASP A 87 7.24 -16.29 19.72
CA ASP A 87 6.85 -15.12 18.97
C ASP A 87 6.86 -15.42 17.47
N ASN A 88 5.71 -15.23 16.80
CA ASN A 88 5.62 -15.34 15.36
C ASN A 88 4.50 -14.45 14.84
N SER A 89 4.71 -13.80 13.69
CA SER A 89 3.74 -12.90 13.07
C SER A 89 3.38 -13.35 11.66
N LEU A 90 2.15 -13.04 11.26
CA LEU A 90 1.67 -13.21 9.90
C LEU A 90 1.05 -11.90 9.42
N PHE A 91 1.51 -11.40 8.27
CA PHE A 91 0.89 -10.28 7.59
C PHE A 91 -0.50 -10.66 7.10
N VAL A 92 -1.50 -9.83 7.38
CA VAL A 92 -2.88 -10.03 6.92
C VAL A 92 -3.19 -9.11 5.74
N SER A 93 -3.05 -7.80 5.92
CA SER A 93 -3.33 -6.82 4.87
C SER A 93 -2.75 -5.44 5.16
N ASP A 94 -2.65 -4.63 4.12
CA ASP A 94 -2.58 -3.17 4.27
C ASP A 94 -3.96 -2.64 4.66
N VAL A 95 -4.01 -1.76 5.66
CA VAL A 95 -5.26 -1.17 6.15
C VAL A 95 -5.46 0.24 5.61
N THR A 96 -4.40 1.05 5.52
CA THR A 96 -4.48 2.44 5.05
C THR A 96 -3.89 2.64 3.67
N ILE A 97 -2.56 2.63 3.57
CA ILE A 97 -1.82 2.97 2.35
C ILE A 97 -1.56 1.68 1.56
N PRO A 98 -2.30 1.40 0.48
CA PRO A 98 -2.01 0.26 -0.38
C PRO A 98 -0.68 0.48 -1.11
N ASP A 99 -0.14 -0.61 -1.64
CA ASP A 99 1.09 -0.57 -2.39
C ASP A 99 1.00 0.34 -3.62
N ASN A 100 2.09 1.08 -3.85
CA ASN A 100 2.25 2.04 -4.94
C ASN A 100 1.29 3.23 -4.89
N MET A 101 0.68 3.52 -3.72
CA MET A 101 -0.08 4.75 -3.55
C MET A 101 0.79 5.98 -3.89
N VAL A 102 0.25 6.86 -4.73
CA VAL A 102 0.93 8.08 -5.16
C VAL A 102 0.88 9.11 -4.05
N MET A 103 2.02 9.72 -3.75
CA MET A 103 2.16 10.76 -2.74
C MET A 103 2.92 11.98 -3.29
N THR A 104 2.65 13.15 -2.71
CA THR A 104 3.44 14.35 -3.01
C THR A 104 4.74 14.37 -2.21
N PRO A 105 5.81 15.00 -2.73
CA PRO A 105 7.06 15.19 -1.99
C PRO A 105 6.82 15.80 -0.60
N GLY A 106 7.31 15.15 0.46
CA GLY A 106 7.19 15.63 1.84
C GLY A 106 5.81 15.40 2.48
N GLN A 107 4.89 14.70 1.81
CA GLN A 107 3.58 14.37 2.38
C GLN A 107 3.72 13.48 3.62
N ALA A 108 3.16 13.91 4.74
CA ALA A 108 3.02 13.06 5.92
C ALA A 108 1.85 12.07 5.75
N PHE A 109 2.03 10.84 6.22
CA PHE A 109 1.01 9.80 6.19
C PHE A 109 1.20 8.78 7.30
N THR A 110 0.14 8.05 7.64
CA THR A 110 0.18 6.94 8.60
C THR A 110 -0.02 5.63 7.86
N LYS A 111 0.99 4.77 7.85
CA LYS A 111 0.86 3.41 7.34
C LYS A 111 0.36 2.51 8.47
N THR A 112 -0.70 1.78 8.19
CA THR A 112 -1.28 0.78 9.09
C THR A 112 -1.32 -0.56 8.39
N TRP A 113 -0.80 -1.58 9.06
CA TRP A 113 -0.90 -2.98 8.64
C TRP A 113 -1.76 -3.75 9.64
N SER A 114 -2.55 -4.70 9.15
CA SER A 114 -3.17 -5.71 10.00
C SER A 114 -2.21 -6.89 10.11
N ILE A 115 -1.78 -7.19 11.34
CA ILE A 115 -0.81 -8.24 11.62
C ILE A 115 -1.40 -9.21 12.64
N LYS A 116 -1.31 -10.51 12.32
CA LYS A 116 -1.77 -11.59 13.19
C LYS A 116 -0.63 -12.13 14.04
N ASN A 117 -0.88 -12.32 15.33
CA ASN A 117 -0.06 -13.14 16.20
C ASN A 117 -0.28 -14.61 15.87
N ALA A 118 0.68 -15.18 15.14
CA ALA A 118 0.72 -16.60 14.75
C ALA A 118 1.59 -17.43 15.72
N GLY A 119 2.08 -16.81 16.80
CA GLY A 119 2.86 -17.43 17.85
C GLY A 119 2.00 -17.96 18.99
N THR A 120 2.66 -18.52 20.01
CA THR A 120 2.03 -18.98 21.26
C THR A 120 2.19 -17.98 22.40
N CYS A 121 3.10 -17.01 22.27
CA CYS A 121 3.26 -15.93 23.24
C CYS A 121 2.32 -14.76 22.94
N ASN A 122 1.69 -14.23 23.99
CA ASN A 122 0.93 -12.98 23.89
C ASN A 122 1.91 -11.81 23.74
N TRP A 123 1.67 -10.97 22.74
CA TRP A 123 2.39 -9.73 22.59
C TRP A 123 1.85 -8.71 23.58
N THR A 124 2.74 -7.93 24.17
CA THR A 124 2.42 -6.87 25.10
C THR A 124 2.87 -5.53 24.52
N THR A 125 2.55 -4.42 25.21
CA THR A 125 2.96 -3.07 24.80
C THR A 125 4.47 -2.81 24.88
N SER A 126 5.26 -3.75 25.40
CA SER A 126 6.73 -3.69 25.33
C SER A 126 7.30 -4.19 24.00
N TYR A 127 6.45 -4.78 23.15
CA TYR A 127 6.80 -5.15 21.78
C TYR A 127 6.74 -3.92 20.90
N LYS A 128 7.50 -3.94 19.81
CA LYS A 128 7.62 -2.80 18.90
C LYS A 128 7.75 -3.22 17.46
N VAL A 129 7.28 -2.37 16.57
CA VAL A 129 7.63 -2.39 15.15
C VAL A 129 8.90 -1.59 14.96
N VAL A 130 9.84 -2.14 14.18
CA VAL A 130 11.15 -1.53 13.93
C VAL A 130 11.42 -1.49 12.44
N PHE A 131 12.08 -0.42 12.01
CA PHE A 131 12.57 -0.32 10.64
C PHE A 131 13.68 -1.36 10.43
N LEU A 132 13.58 -2.11 9.34
CA LEU A 132 14.53 -3.15 8.98
C LEU A 132 15.49 -2.67 7.89
N SER A 133 14.97 -2.20 6.75
CA SER A 133 15.79 -1.80 5.59
C SER A 133 14.99 -1.01 4.54
N GLY A 134 15.69 -0.47 3.52
CA GLY A 134 15.09 0.31 2.44
C GLY A 134 15.03 1.81 2.76
N THR A 135 13.93 2.46 2.40
CA THR A 135 13.68 3.88 2.69
C THR A 135 12.88 4.01 3.98
N ALA A 136 13.49 4.55 5.04
CA ALA A 136 12.85 4.69 6.35
C ALA A 136 11.67 5.69 6.37
N MET A 137 11.65 6.65 5.43
CA MET A 137 10.58 7.66 5.32
C MET A 137 10.33 8.42 6.63
N GLY A 138 11.40 8.71 7.39
CA GLY A 138 11.31 9.36 8.70
C GLY A 138 10.71 8.50 9.81
N GLY A 139 10.44 7.22 9.54
CA GLY A 139 9.85 6.30 10.49
C GLY A 139 10.78 5.94 11.64
N VAL A 140 10.17 5.78 12.82
CA VAL A 140 10.85 5.44 14.07
C VAL A 140 10.25 4.17 14.67
N SER A 141 11.00 3.52 15.56
CA SER A 141 10.46 2.38 16.28
C SER A 141 9.26 2.81 17.13
N THR A 142 8.17 2.03 17.04
CA THR A 142 6.88 2.37 17.66
C THR A 142 6.36 1.16 18.43
N ALA A 143 5.86 1.38 19.65
CA ALA A 143 5.23 0.33 20.44
C ALA A 143 3.96 -0.18 19.74
N ILE A 144 3.66 -1.47 19.87
CA ILE A 144 2.47 -2.09 19.27
C ILE A 144 1.38 -2.33 20.34
N PRO A 145 0.10 -2.47 19.96
CA PRO A 145 -0.93 -2.91 20.90
C PRO A 145 -0.62 -4.31 21.45
N ALA A 146 -1.23 -4.64 22.58
CA ALA A 146 -1.17 -6.01 23.10
C ALA A 146 -2.04 -6.93 22.25
N VAL A 147 -1.50 -8.06 21.78
CA VAL A 147 -2.20 -8.98 20.88
C VAL A 147 -2.04 -10.41 21.40
N GLY A 148 -3.17 -11.02 21.76
CA GLY A 148 -3.19 -12.42 22.17
C GLY A 148 -2.79 -13.38 21.05
N SER A 149 -2.26 -14.54 21.42
CA SER A 149 -2.00 -15.63 20.47
C SER A 149 -3.26 -15.94 19.64
N GLY A 150 -3.08 -16.07 18.33
CA GLY A 150 -4.16 -16.35 17.38
C GLY A 150 -5.01 -15.14 16.96
N HIS A 151 -4.82 -13.97 17.57
CA HIS A 151 -5.55 -12.74 17.23
C HIS A 151 -4.74 -11.84 16.27
N ALA A 152 -5.44 -10.91 15.61
CA ALA A 152 -4.84 -9.90 14.75
C ALA A 152 -5.22 -8.50 15.24
N ASP A 153 -4.32 -7.55 15.03
CA ASP A 153 -4.55 -6.14 15.35
C ASP A 153 -3.79 -5.22 14.37
N ASN A 154 -4.09 -3.94 14.44
CA ASN A 154 -3.55 -2.90 13.57
C ASN A 154 -2.28 -2.29 14.19
N ILE A 155 -1.19 -2.34 13.42
CA ILE A 155 0.08 -1.74 13.77
C ILE A 155 0.31 -0.53 12.87
N SER A 156 0.53 0.64 13.46
CA SER A 156 0.64 1.91 12.73
C SER A 156 2.00 2.58 12.94
N VAL A 157 2.54 3.17 11.87
CA VAL A 157 3.74 4.01 11.90
C VAL A 157 3.48 5.30 11.12
N ASN A 158 3.89 6.43 11.70
CA ASN A 158 3.85 7.73 11.05
C ASN A 158 5.10 7.92 10.18
N LEU A 159 4.89 8.32 8.93
CA LEU A 159 5.91 8.40 7.89
C LEU A 159 5.77 9.70 7.10
N VAL A 160 6.84 10.07 6.40
CA VAL A 160 6.92 11.22 5.51
C VAL A 160 7.50 10.79 4.17
N ALA A 161 6.75 11.03 3.09
CA ALA A 161 7.17 10.73 1.73
C ALA A 161 8.46 11.49 1.39
N PRO A 162 9.48 10.83 0.80
CA PRO A 162 10.73 11.49 0.43
C PRO A 162 10.50 12.68 -0.52
N LEU A 163 11.43 13.64 -0.51
CA LEU A 163 11.36 14.78 -1.44
C LEU A 163 11.71 14.38 -2.88
N THR A 164 12.39 13.25 -3.05
CA THR A 164 12.83 12.73 -4.35
C THR A 164 11.73 11.92 -5.01
N LYS A 165 11.46 12.21 -6.29
CA LYS A 165 10.50 11.45 -7.10
C LYS A 165 10.97 10.00 -7.29
N GLY A 166 10.01 9.09 -7.44
CA GLY A 166 10.26 7.67 -7.70
C GLY A 166 9.55 6.76 -6.70
N THR A 167 9.80 5.46 -6.84
CA THR A 167 9.25 4.44 -5.95
C THR A 167 10.14 4.28 -4.73
N HIS A 168 9.54 4.31 -3.54
CA HIS A 168 10.23 4.14 -2.26
C HIS A 168 9.59 3.02 -1.47
N THR A 169 10.42 2.07 -1.02
CA THR A 169 9.97 0.93 -0.21
C THR A 169 10.70 0.91 1.13
N GLY A 170 9.95 0.86 2.22
CA GLY A 170 10.47 0.67 3.58
C GLY A 170 10.03 -0.69 4.13
N TYR A 171 10.97 -1.49 4.59
CA TYR A 171 10.72 -2.79 5.22
C TYR A 171 10.77 -2.67 6.74
N TRP A 172 9.85 -3.37 7.39
CA TRP A 172 9.59 -3.33 8.83
C TRP A 172 9.51 -4.75 9.38
N ILE A 173 9.87 -4.91 10.65
CA ILE A 173 9.80 -6.19 11.37
C ILE A 173 9.35 -5.95 12.81
N LEU A 174 8.76 -6.96 13.45
CA LEU A 174 8.43 -6.89 14.87
C LEU A 174 9.62 -7.29 15.73
N GLN A 175 9.73 -6.68 16.89
CA GLN A 175 10.75 -6.93 17.88
C GLN A 175 10.13 -7.09 19.27
N ASN A 176 10.50 -8.15 19.98
CA ASN A 176 9.98 -8.42 21.32
C ASN A 176 10.62 -7.52 22.39
N ALA A 177 10.19 -7.70 23.64
CA ALA A 177 10.69 -6.94 24.79
C ALA A 177 12.21 -7.03 24.99
N ASN A 178 12.81 -8.15 24.57
CA ASN A 178 14.24 -8.42 24.69
C ASN A 178 15.06 -7.87 23.52
N GLY A 179 14.43 -7.19 22.57
CA GLY A 179 15.11 -6.68 21.38
C GLY A 179 15.32 -7.74 20.30
N GLN A 180 14.68 -8.91 20.38
CA GLN A 180 14.81 -9.95 19.36
C GLN A 180 13.75 -9.75 18.28
N SER A 181 14.18 -9.63 17.03
CA SER A 181 13.27 -9.53 15.89
C SER A 181 12.66 -10.89 15.56
N PHE A 182 11.39 -10.92 15.16
CA PHE A 182 10.67 -12.16 14.89
C PHE A 182 9.63 -12.00 13.76
N GLY A 183 9.19 -13.15 13.24
CA GLY A 183 8.22 -13.23 12.15
C GLY A 183 8.77 -12.77 10.80
N ALA A 184 7.89 -12.71 9.80
CA ALA A 184 8.25 -12.18 8.48
C ALA A 184 8.28 -10.65 8.51
N SER A 185 9.18 -10.06 7.70
CA SER A 185 9.12 -8.63 7.43
C SER A 185 7.90 -8.29 6.57
N PHE A 186 7.42 -7.07 6.74
CA PHE A 186 6.34 -6.47 5.95
C PHE A 186 6.79 -5.07 5.50
N TYR A 187 6.08 -4.47 4.55
CA TYR A 187 6.60 -3.27 3.89
C TYR A 187 5.55 -2.23 3.58
N VAL A 188 6.02 -1.06 3.21
CA VAL A 188 5.24 -0.01 2.58
C VAL A 188 5.97 0.45 1.33
N THR A 189 5.25 0.46 0.21
CA THR A 189 5.75 1.00 -1.05
C THR A 189 4.87 2.15 -1.52
N ILE A 190 5.49 3.29 -1.77
CA ILE A 190 4.81 4.49 -2.28
C ILE A 190 5.49 4.99 -3.55
N VAL A 191 4.75 5.74 -4.37
CA VAL A 191 5.30 6.44 -5.53
C VAL A 191 5.24 7.94 -5.28
N VAL A 192 6.41 8.58 -5.16
CA VAL A 192 6.48 10.03 -5.03
C VAL A 192 6.45 10.66 -6.41
N SER A 193 5.42 11.47 -6.67
CA SER A 193 5.27 12.19 -7.94
C SER A 193 4.81 13.64 -7.71
N SER A 194 5.11 14.53 -8.66
CA SER A 194 4.70 15.95 -8.59
C SER A 194 3.27 16.21 -9.08
N SER A 195 2.51 15.17 -9.44
CA SER A 195 1.14 15.30 -9.95
C SER A 195 0.15 14.63 -9.00
N LEU A 196 -0.82 15.39 -8.49
CA LEU A 196 -2.01 14.84 -7.85
C LEU A 196 -2.89 14.22 -8.94
N THR A 197 -2.60 12.99 -9.35
CA THR A 197 -3.57 12.21 -10.12
C THR A 197 -4.53 11.62 -9.09
N ALA A 198 -5.74 12.15 -9.01
CA ALA A 198 -6.78 11.60 -8.15
C ALA A 198 -6.99 10.12 -8.52
N THR A 199 -6.51 9.19 -7.70
CA THR A 199 -6.88 7.79 -7.79
C THR A 199 -8.36 7.70 -7.45
N THR A 200 -9.19 7.63 -8.47
CA THR A 200 -10.61 7.26 -8.36
C THR A 200 -10.67 5.77 -8.03
N THR A 201 -10.44 5.43 -6.75
CA THR A 201 -10.77 4.11 -6.23
C THR A 201 -12.29 4.05 -6.07
N GLY A 202 -12.95 3.49 -7.08
CA GLY A 202 -14.40 3.35 -7.11
C GLY A 202 -14.88 2.91 -8.48
N THR A 203 -14.53 1.70 -8.90
CA THR A 203 -15.24 1.02 -9.98
C THR A 203 -16.62 0.64 -9.45
N ILE A 204 -17.59 1.55 -9.55
CA ILE A 204 -18.98 1.12 -9.69
C ILE A 204 -19.08 0.51 -11.09
N THR A 205 -19.15 -0.82 -11.15
CA THR A 205 -19.61 -1.52 -12.34
C THR A 205 -21.07 -1.13 -12.53
N PRO A 206 -21.48 -0.37 -13.56
CA PRO A 206 -22.89 -0.30 -13.90
C PRO A 206 -23.27 -1.65 -14.49
N THR A 207 -23.84 -2.53 -13.67
CA THR A 207 -24.70 -3.60 -14.19
C THR A 207 -25.84 -2.92 -14.95
N PRO A 208 -26.07 -3.22 -16.23
CA PRO A 208 -27.29 -2.78 -16.89
C PRO A 208 -28.40 -3.73 -16.41
N ASP A 209 -29.09 -3.35 -15.34
CA ASP A 209 -30.41 -3.92 -15.06
C ASP A 209 -31.45 -2.82 -15.22
N VAL A 210 -32.36 -3.07 -16.15
CA VAL A 210 -33.39 -2.15 -16.62
C VAL A 210 -34.56 -2.22 -15.64
N VAL A 211 -34.92 -1.12 -14.98
CA VAL A 211 -36.28 -0.54 -14.95
C VAL A 211 -36.18 0.92 -14.50
N ALA A 212 -36.52 1.84 -15.40
CA ALA A 212 -36.75 3.23 -15.07
C ALA A 212 -38.03 3.35 -14.22
N THR A 213 -37.94 4.00 -13.06
CA THR A 213 -39.09 4.66 -12.43
C THR A 213 -38.62 6.01 -11.91
N ASN A 214 -39.02 7.03 -12.64
CA ASN A 214 -38.69 8.43 -12.44
C ASN A 214 -39.45 8.96 -11.22
N VAL A 215 -38.72 9.43 -10.19
CA VAL A 215 -39.23 10.41 -9.22
C VAL A 215 -38.20 11.53 -9.10
N ALA A 216 -38.63 12.72 -9.50
CA ALA A 216 -37.86 13.95 -9.42
C ALA A 216 -37.58 14.32 -7.96
N GLY A 217 -36.31 14.54 -7.62
CA GLY A 217 -35.86 15.09 -6.35
C GLY A 217 -34.74 16.10 -6.60
N THR A 218 -35.11 17.37 -6.68
CA THR A 218 -34.23 18.53 -6.86
C THR A 218 -33.38 18.74 -5.60
N LEU A 219 -32.04 18.70 -5.72
CA LEU A 219 -31.15 19.20 -4.67
C LEU A 219 -30.15 20.21 -5.27
N THR A 220 -30.43 21.47 -4.96
CA THR A 220 -29.66 22.67 -5.26
C THR A 220 -28.42 22.70 -4.37
N ALA A 221 -27.22 22.60 -4.94
CA ALA A 221 -25.97 22.85 -4.21
C ALA A 221 -25.59 24.34 -4.36
N ILE A 222 -25.75 25.10 -3.28
CA ILE A 222 -25.23 26.47 -3.13
C ILE A 222 -23.81 26.37 -2.57
N ALA A 223 -22.82 26.72 -3.39
CA ALA A 223 -21.44 26.88 -2.97
C ALA A 223 -21.27 28.26 -2.31
N ASN A 224 -21.04 28.30 -1.00
CA ASN A 224 -20.55 29.49 -0.30
C ASN A 224 -19.22 29.14 0.40
N ALA A 225 -18.12 29.61 -0.17
CA ALA A 225 -16.85 29.75 0.52
C ALA A 225 -16.34 31.18 0.29
N THR A 226 -16.61 32.07 1.25
CA THR A 226 -16.05 33.41 1.28
C THR A 226 -14.97 33.44 2.37
N ALA A 227 -13.72 33.59 1.94
CA ALA A 227 -12.58 33.80 2.82
C ALA A 227 -12.55 35.27 3.28
N THR A 228 -12.56 35.51 4.59
CA THR A 228 -12.38 36.85 5.17
C THR A 228 -10.98 36.95 5.74
N ALA A 229 -10.12 37.73 5.08
CA ALA A 229 -8.84 38.17 5.62
C ALA A 229 -9.05 39.32 6.61
N LEU A 230 -8.48 39.20 7.83
CA LEU A 230 -8.40 40.29 8.81
C LEU A 230 -7.06 41.00 8.64
N ALA A 231 -7.10 42.21 8.10
CA ALA A 231 -5.97 43.15 8.09
C ALA A 231 -6.11 44.11 9.28
N SER A 232 -4.99 44.29 9.99
CA SER A 232 -4.82 45.15 11.17
C SER A 232 -4.82 46.63 10.79
N ILE A 233 -5.43 47.48 11.62
CA ILE A 233 -5.19 48.93 11.57
C ILE A 233 -5.18 49.49 13.00
N THR A 234 -4.05 50.07 13.37
CA THR A 234 -3.78 50.85 14.59
C THR A 234 -4.47 52.21 14.54
N PRO A 235 -4.87 52.81 15.68
CA PRO A 235 -5.19 54.22 15.76
C PRO A 235 -4.11 55.04 16.51
N VAL A 236 -3.78 56.19 15.95
CA VAL A 236 -3.14 57.39 16.55
C VAL A 236 -3.87 58.59 15.93
N PRO A 237 -4.06 59.74 16.60
CA PRO A 237 -3.60 60.16 17.92
C PRO A 237 -4.69 60.23 19.00
#